data_AF-N2AY10-F1
#
_entry.id   AF-N2AY10-F1
#
_cell.length_a   1.000
_cell.length_b   1.000
_cell.length_c   1.000
_cell.angle_alpha   90.00
_cell.angle_beta   90.00
_cell.angle_gamma   90.00
#
_symmetry.space_group_name_H-M   'P 1'
#
loop_
_entity.id
_entity.type
_entity.pdbx_description
1 polymer ?
#
loop_
_entity_poly.entity_id
_entity_poly.type
_entity_poly.pdbx_seq_one_letter_code
_entity_poly.pdbx_strand_id
1 'polypeptide(L)'
;MKKNLLFRWICVLLALTISVLPAATVQAKKSKNYWPKLSDEITAGAAILMDVDTGTILYKKNINQVYYPASITKILTTLIAVENSSMDEVVTFSEDAVYKTQGGSGIWRDIGEVMTMEQCLYAVMLESANECAYAVAEHISGSISKFSKLMNEKAKELGCKSSRFMNPHGLPDEKHYVTAKDMAIIAKAAYENETFRAICGTKRYTIPPTNKHRESTYMVNHHKMLYPKDTDAYLYDYCIGGKTGYTNAAGNTLVTYAQKDGMTLLAVILNGSSPQYWNETRALFDFGFENFNLCNVSEYFEADESYDEEKYDSLNTNDPYAQIDPQAQIILPKTVNFSKAEMQIGYDNLPDDALAQLKYTYGKRNIGTANIIRTHTLIDKSDGIVNDTSGNQQETLLDDSNQLTDIKTENESEGKSEQVDEKKEDKKSGSGILDKIKNFDLMDKVRNFDIGKVFSNIADWFKNLKFEFSLKSVIIAVSIVFVIVFMIILKVLFEKSYVIRQKIANYRNRKRARKQYIVIRDSRRSRRGRRRR
;
A
#
# COMPACT_ATOMS: atom_id res chain seq x y z
N MET A 1 -31.90 27.85 -60.57
CA MET A 1 -30.94 28.48 -59.63
C MET A 1 -31.48 28.82 -58.23
N LYS A 2 -32.79 28.96 -57.98
CA LYS A 2 -33.31 29.37 -56.64
C LYS A 2 -33.36 28.28 -55.54
N LYS A 3 -33.37 26.98 -55.88
CA LYS A 3 -33.42 25.88 -54.88
C LYS A 3 -32.11 25.67 -54.09
N ASN A 4 -30.96 26.04 -54.66
CA ASN A 4 -29.65 25.88 -53.99
C ASN A 4 -29.32 27.03 -53.03
N LEU A 5 -30.03 28.16 -53.13
CA LEU A 5 -29.85 29.28 -52.23
C LEU A 5 -30.53 28.99 -50.88
N LEU A 6 -31.76 28.45 -50.91
CA LEU A 6 -32.52 28.10 -49.70
C LEU A 6 -31.80 27.03 -48.87
N PHE A 7 -31.21 26.02 -49.53
CA PHE A 7 -30.44 24.98 -48.85
C PHE A 7 -29.16 25.53 -48.19
N ARG A 8 -28.49 26.49 -48.83
CA ARG A 8 -27.32 27.18 -48.26
C ARG A 8 -27.69 28.02 -47.04
N TRP A 9 -28.80 28.73 -47.08
CA TRP A 9 -29.28 29.51 -45.93
C TRP A 9 -29.73 28.63 -44.76
N ILE A 10 -30.35 27.47 -45.03
CA ILE A 10 -30.69 26.49 -43.99
C ILE A 10 -29.44 25.89 -43.36
N CYS A 11 -28.40 25.56 -44.14
CA CYS A 11 -27.13 25.06 -43.60
C CYS A 11 -26.38 26.11 -42.76
N VAL A 12 -26.42 27.38 -43.17
CA VAL A 12 -25.81 28.50 -42.42
C VAL A 12 -26.58 28.77 -41.12
N LEU A 13 -27.92 28.71 -41.14
CA LEU A 13 -28.74 28.81 -39.93
C LEU A 13 -28.53 27.63 -38.98
N LEU A 14 -28.39 26.40 -39.49
CA LEU A 14 -28.06 25.22 -38.67
C LEU A 14 -26.62 25.28 -38.10
N ALA A 15 -25.66 25.82 -38.85
CA ALA A 15 -24.31 26.02 -38.35
C ALA A 15 -24.24 27.12 -37.27
N LEU A 16 -25.04 28.19 -37.43
CA LEU A 16 -25.14 29.27 -36.45
C LEU A 16 -25.85 28.83 -35.16
N THR A 17 -26.88 27.97 -35.24
CA THR A 17 -27.54 27.45 -34.03
C THR A 17 -26.68 26.47 -33.24
N ILE A 18 -25.76 25.73 -33.89
CA ILE A 18 -24.78 24.88 -33.20
C ILE A 18 -23.69 25.71 -32.50
N SER A 19 -23.36 26.90 -33.03
CA SER A 19 -22.33 27.78 -32.45
C SER A 19 -22.81 28.70 -31.31
N VAL A 20 -24.13 28.77 -31.05
CA VAL A 20 -24.73 29.61 -30.00
C VAL A 20 -25.38 28.78 -28.89
N LEU A 21 -25.12 27.47 -28.81
CA LEU A 21 -25.25 26.81 -27.53
C LEU A 21 -24.26 27.49 -26.59
N PRO A 22 -24.70 28.16 -25.50
CA PRO A 22 -23.78 28.52 -24.46
C PRO A 22 -23.05 27.22 -24.16
N ALA A 23 -21.72 27.27 -24.15
CA ALA A 23 -20.98 26.33 -23.35
C ALA A 23 -21.47 26.58 -21.93
N ALA A 24 -22.62 25.99 -21.59
CA ALA A 24 -22.94 25.58 -20.27
C ALA A 24 -21.80 24.61 -19.98
N THR A 25 -20.70 25.18 -19.49
CA THR A 25 -19.87 24.54 -18.52
C THR A 25 -20.87 24.07 -17.49
N VAL A 26 -21.36 22.84 -17.67
CA VAL A 26 -21.86 22.00 -16.61
C VAL A 26 -20.62 21.79 -15.77
N GLN A 27 -20.26 22.83 -15.03
CA GLN A 27 -19.45 22.75 -13.86
C GLN A 27 -20.40 22.07 -12.90
N ALA A 28 -20.58 20.76 -13.11
CA ALA A 28 -21.27 19.88 -12.20
C ALA A 28 -20.71 20.29 -10.85
N LYS A 29 -21.58 20.85 -10.02
CA LYS A 29 -21.25 21.37 -8.71
C LYS A 29 -20.73 20.16 -7.95
N LYS A 30 -19.43 19.86 -8.08
CA LYS A 30 -18.82 18.65 -7.53
C LYS A 30 -19.17 18.71 -6.07
N SER A 31 -19.94 17.72 -5.65
CA SER A 31 -20.40 17.56 -4.27
C SER A 31 -19.24 17.90 -3.34
N LYS A 32 -19.54 18.62 -2.25
CA LYS A 32 -18.55 18.98 -1.22
C LYS A 32 -17.73 17.76 -0.77
N ASN A 33 -18.30 16.55 -0.91
CA ASN A 33 -17.74 15.25 -0.54
C ASN A 33 -17.80 14.24 -1.71
N TYR A 34 -17.28 14.59 -2.89
CA TYR A 34 -17.21 13.69 -4.03
C TYR A 34 -16.38 12.44 -3.73
N TRP A 35 -16.97 11.26 -3.84
CA TRP A 35 -16.24 9.99 -3.77
C TRP A 35 -16.51 9.21 -5.07
N PRO A 36 -15.46 8.66 -5.72
CA PRO A 36 -15.62 7.81 -6.88
C PRO A 36 -16.62 6.68 -6.63
N LYS A 37 -17.37 6.31 -7.66
CA LYS A 37 -18.30 5.17 -7.63
C LYS A 37 -17.83 4.18 -8.69
N LEU A 38 -17.78 2.91 -8.32
CA LEU A 38 -17.60 1.83 -9.29
C LEU A 38 -18.81 1.79 -10.21
N SER A 39 -18.57 1.75 -11.53
CA SER A 39 -19.63 1.61 -12.55
C SER A 39 -20.18 0.20 -12.58
N ASP A 40 -19.30 -0.77 -12.36
CA ASP A 40 -19.60 -2.18 -12.49
C ASP A 40 -20.41 -2.67 -11.29
N GLU A 41 -21.39 -3.52 -11.58
CA GLU A 41 -22.16 -4.17 -10.54
C GLU A 41 -21.34 -5.32 -9.93
N ILE A 42 -21.14 -5.27 -8.62
CA ILE A 42 -20.62 -6.39 -7.86
C ILE A 42 -21.80 -7.28 -7.49
N THR A 43 -21.84 -8.51 -7.99
CA THR A 43 -22.90 -9.48 -7.73
C THR A 43 -22.68 -10.28 -6.45
N ALA A 44 -21.43 -10.44 -6.00
CA ALA A 44 -21.12 -11.11 -4.75
C ALA A 44 -21.88 -10.54 -3.53
N GLY A 45 -22.22 -11.40 -2.57
CA GLY A 45 -23.04 -11.02 -1.41
C GLY A 45 -22.48 -9.83 -0.62
N ALA A 46 -21.16 -9.82 -0.37
CA ALA A 46 -20.45 -8.68 0.20
C ALA A 46 -19.08 -8.47 -0.45
N ALA A 47 -18.65 -7.20 -0.47
CA ALA A 47 -17.36 -6.81 -1.01
C ALA A 47 -16.79 -5.57 -0.32
N ILE A 48 -15.47 -5.51 -0.16
CA ILE A 48 -14.76 -4.33 0.35
C ILE A 48 -13.44 -4.18 -0.40
N LEU A 49 -13.10 -2.94 -0.73
CA LEU A 49 -11.77 -2.54 -1.19
C LEU A 49 -11.21 -1.58 -0.15
N MET A 50 -10.03 -1.89 0.36
CA MET A 50 -9.37 -1.12 1.40
C MET A 50 -7.91 -0.90 0.99
N ASP A 51 -7.39 0.27 1.30
CA ASP A 51 -5.95 0.51 1.26
C ASP A 51 -5.29 -0.03 2.52
N VAL A 52 -4.24 -0.82 2.34
CA VAL A 52 -3.57 -1.53 3.42
C VAL A 52 -2.91 -0.55 4.38
N ASP A 53 -2.20 0.46 3.87
CA ASP A 53 -1.37 1.33 4.71
C ASP A 53 -2.22 2.25 5.59
N THR A 54 -3.27 2.84 5.02
CA THR A 54 -4.13 3.81 5.72
C THR A 54 -5.37 3.19 6.38
N GLY A 55 -5.72 1.95 6.01
CA GLY A 55 -7.00 1.32 6.38
C GLY A 55 -8.24 1.98 5.75
N THR A 56 -8.04 2.85 4.75
CA THR A 56 -9.13 3.61 4.11
C THR A 56 -10.00 2.70 3.26
N ILE A 57 -11.31 2.69 3.51
CA ILE A 57 -12.28 1.94 2.71
C ILE A 57 -12.63 2.72 1.45
N LEU A 58 -12.24 2.19 0.30
CA LEU A 58 -12.45 2.77 -1.04
C LEU A 58 -13.80 2.36 -1.63
N TYR A 59 -14.17 1.10 -1.45
CA TYR A 59 -15.45 0.53 -1.88
C TYR A 59 -16.05 -0.33 -0.77
N LYS A 60 -17.38 -0.35 -0.67
CA LYS A 60 -18.11 -1.20 0.27
C LYS A 60 -19.45 -1.66 -0.29
N LYS A 61 -19.75 -2.95 -0.15
CA LYS A 61 -21.06 -3.59 -0.34
C LYS A 61 -21.28 -4.56 0.82
N ASN A 62 -22.38 -4.37 1.57
CA ASN A 62 -22.83 -5.27 2.65
C ASN A 62 -21.71 -5.69 3.64
N ILE A 63 -20.76 -4.80 3.94
CA ILE A 63 -19.51 -5.17 4.60
C ILE A 63 -19.65 -5.68 6.04
N ASN A 64 -20.82 -5.49 6.67
CA ASN A 64 -21.12 -5.98 8.02
C ASN A 64 -22.06 -7.20 7.99
N GLN A 65 -22.44 -7.70 6.81
CA GLN A 65 -23.26 -8.90 6.69
C GLN A 65 -22.40 -10.15 6.90
N VAL A 66 -22.95 -11.12 7.62
CA VAL A 66 -22.26 -12.36 7.97
C VAL A 66 -22.37 -13.38 6.85
N TYR A 67 -21.25 -14.06 6.58
CA TYR A 67 -21.15 -15.18 5.63
C TYR A 67 -20.19 -16.24 6.18
N TYR A 68 -20.31 -17.46 5.68
CA TYR A 68 -19.30 -18.49 5.92
C TYR A 68 -17.98 -18.10 5.21
N PRO A 69 -16.81 -18.17 5.87
CA PRO A 69 -15.55 -17.74 5.28
C PRO A 69 -14.95 -18.74 4.30
N ALA A 70 -15.28 -20.04 4.42
CA ALA A 70 -14.47 -21.09 3.81
C ALA A 70 -12.96 -20.90 4.14
N SER A 71 -12.08 -21.25 3.20
CA SER A 71 -10.63 -21.26 3.42
C SER A 71 -9.95 -19.91 3.60
N ILE A 72 -10.63 -18.75 3.44
CA ILE A 72 -10.01 -17.46 3.81
C ILE A 72 -9.75 -17.37 5.32
N THR A 73 -10.38 -18.25 6.12
CA THR A 73 -10.05 -18.52 7.53
C THR A 73 -8.55 -18.70 7.76
N LYS A 74 -7.86 -19.36 6.82
CA LYS A 74 -6.45 -19.69 6.92
C LYS A 74 -5.52 -18.47 6.94
N ILE A 75 -6.01 -17.29 6.57
CA ILE A 75 -5.28 -16.03 6.75
C ILE A 75 -5.03 -15.79 8.25
N LEU A 76 -6.07 -15.90 9.07
CA LEU A 76 -5.94 -15.72 10.52
C LEU A 76 -5.12 -16.83 11.16
N THR A 77 -5.30 -18.08 10.72
CA THR A 77 -4.48 -19.21 11.18
C THR A 77 -3.00 -18.99 10.90
N THR A 78 -2.66 -18.53 9.69
CA THR A 78 -1.27 -18.27 9.30
C THR A 78 -0.70 -17.09 10.08
N LEU A 79 -1.46 -15.99 10.25
CA LEU A 79 -1.05 -14.85 11.08
C LEU A 79 -0.72 -15.28 12.51
N ILE A 80 -1.61 -16.06 13.15
CA ILE A 80 -1.38 -16.54 14.51
C ILE A 80 -0.14 -17.45 14.56
N ALA A 81 0.06 -18.31 13.57
CA ALA A 81 1.22 -19.18 13.52
C ALA A 81 2.54 -18.41 13.41
N VAL A 82 2.62 -17.41 12.53
CA VAL A 82 3.84 -16.59 12.39
C VAL A 82 4.14 -15.73 13.62
N GLU A 83 3.13 -15.44 14.45
CA GLU A 83 3.29 -14.69 15.71
C GLU A 83 3.65 -15.56 16.91
N ASN A 84 3.38 -16.88 16.86
CA ASN A 84 3.44 -17.75 18.04
C ASN A 84 4.35 -18.98 17.87
N SER A 85 5.08 -19.09 16.75
CA SER A 85 5.97 -20.23 16.49
C SER A 85 7.11 -19.83 15.55
N SER A 86 8.29 -20.42 15.77
CA SER A 86 9.44 -20.28 14.88
C SER A 86 9.24 -21.15 13.64
N MET A 87 9.74 -20.68 12.48
CA MET A 87 9.51 -21.33 11.19
C MET A 87 10.15 -22.73 11.07
N ASP A 88 11.15 -23.03 11.90
CA ASP A 88 11.88 -24.29 11.98
C ASP A 88 11.29 -25.29 13.01
N GLU A 89 10.29 -24.88 13.80
CA GLU A 89 9.62 -25.79 14.72
C GLU A 89 8.98 -26.97 13.98
N VAL A 90 9.09 -28.16 14.59
CA VAL A 90 8.60 -29.40 14.01
C VAL A 90 7.14 -29.62 14.38
N VAL A 91 6.27 -29.66 13.36
CA VAL A 91 4.85 -29.98 13.47
C VAL A 91 4.64 -31.45 13.16
N THR A 92 3.98 -32.18 14.08
CA THR A 92 3.65 -33.61 13.90
C THR A 92 2.17 -33.77 13.59
N PHE A 93 1.84 -34.55 12.56
CA PHE A 93 0.47 -34.78 12.13
C PHE A 93 -0.21 -35.84 13.00
N SER A 94 -1.26 -35.44 13.72
CA SER A 94 -2.08 -36.35 14.54
C SER A 94 -3.08 -37.13 13.68
N GLU A 95 -3.68 -38.17 14.28
CA GLU A 95 -4.82 -38.87 13.67
C GLU A 95 -5.98 -37.92 13.34
N ASP A 96 -6.26 -36.99 14.26
CA ASP A 96 -7.31 -35.98 14.10
C ASP A 96 -7.01 -35.00 12.96
N ALA A 97 -5.76 -34.53 12.85
CA ALA A 97 -5.35 -33.65 11.76
C ALA A 97 -5.58 -34.30 10.38
N VAL A 98 -5.26 -35.58 10.26
CA VAL A 98 -5.40 -36.34 9.02
C VAL A 98 -6.87 -36.70 8.73
N TYR A 99 -7.61 -37.23 9.71
CA TYR A 99 -8.94 -37.80 9.46
C TYR A 99 -10.10 -36.83 9.61
N LYS A 100 -10.05 -35.84 10.53
CA LYS A 100 -11.16 -34.89 10.72
C LYS A 100 -11.23 -33.80 9.65
N THR A 101 -10.25 -33.75 8.75
CA THR A 101 -10.18 -32.78 7.65
C THR A 101 -10.35 -33.41 6.26
N GLN A 102 -10.58 -34.72 6.20
CA GLN A 102 -10.77 -35.46 4.94
C GLN A 102 -11.94 -34.92 4.12
N GLY A 103 -11.80 -35.06 2.79
CA GLY A 103 -12.79 -34.59 1.82
C GLY A 103 -12.69 -33.10 1.47
N GLY A 104 -11.78 -32.36 2.11
CA GLY A 104 -11.42 -30.99 1.72
C GLY A 104 -10.08 -30.89 0.99
N SER A 105 -9.62 -29.67 0.74
CA SER A 105 -8.29 -29.42 0.16
C SER A 105 -7.17 -29.88 1.09
N GLY A 106 -6.14 -30.50 0.52
CA GLY A 106 -5.05 -31.13 1.25
C GLY A 106 -3.87 -31.50 0.34
N ILE A 107 -2.74 -31.76 0.97
CA ILE A 107 -1.53 -32.39 0.39
C ILE A 107 -1.36 -33.85 0.86
N TRP A 108 -2.36 -34.39 1.59
CA TRP A 108 -2.50 -35.80 1.96
C TRP A 108 -1.31 -36.31 2.78
N ARG A 109 -1.16 -35.78 4.00
CA ARG A 109 -0.13 -36.21 4.95
C ARG A 109 -0.57 -37.42 5.77
N ASP A 110 0.42 -38.18 6.25
CA ASP A 110 0.22 -39.38 7.04
C ASP A 110 0.29 -39.12 8.56
N ILE A 111 -0.31 -40.01 9.34
CA ILE A 111 -0.22 -39.96 10.81
C ILE A 111 1.25 -40.14 11.26
N GLY A 112 1.69 -39.22 12.12
CA GLY A 112 3.06 -39.16 12.60
C GLY A 112 4.06 -38.68 11.55
N GLU A 113 3.60 -38.15 10.41
CA GLU A 113 4.45 -37.36 9.53
C GLU A 113 4.92 -36.10 10.26
N VAL A 114 6.13 -35.64 9.92
CA VAL A 114 6.71 -34.42 10.49
C VAL A 114 7.11 -33.46 9.37
N MET A 115 6.79 -32.18 9.58
CA MET A 115 7.14 -31.08 8.69
C MET A 115 7.53 -29.86 9.54
N THR A 116 8.30 -28.93 8.98
CA THR A 116 8.55 -27.65 9.67
C THR A 116 7.29 -26.77 9.63
N MET A 117 7.19 -25.82 10.56
CA MET A 117 6.13 -24.81 10.57
C MET A 117 6.08 -24.07 9.22
N GLU A 118 7.23 -23.69 8.67
CA GLU A 118 7.33 -23.07 7.34
C GLU A 118 6.65 -23.92 6.25
N GLN A 119 7.00 -25.20 6.15
CA GLN A 119 6.43 -26.12 5.17
C GLN A 119 4.92 -26.25 5.32
N CYS A 120 4.44 -26.34 6.56
CA CYS A 120 3.01 -26.37 6.88
C CYS A 120 2.32 -25.07 6.43
N LEU A 121 2.88 -23.89 6.70
CA LEU A 121 2.27 -22.61 6.32
C LEU A 121 2.26 -22.39 4.81
N TYR A 122 3.29 -22.84 4.08
CA TYR A 122 3.24 -22.88 2.62
C TYR A 122 2.12 -23.80 2.11
N ALA A 123 1.94 -24.98 2.69
CA ALA A 123 0.83 -25.89 2.32
C ALA A 123 -0.55 -25.29 2.64
N VAL A 124 -0.69 -24.63 3.79
CA VAL A 124 -1.90 -23.92 4.23
C VAL A 124 -2.27 -22.81 3.24
N MET A 125 -1.31 -22.04 2.75
CA MET A 125 -1.59 -20.89 1.89
C MET A 125 -1.70 -21.24 0.40
N LEU A 126 -0.83 -22.11 -0.13
CA LEU A 126 -0.78 -22.44 -1.56
C LEU A 126 -1.83 -23.49 -1.94
N GLU A 127 -1.80 -24.65 -1.29
CA GLU A 127 -2.68 -25.78 -1.57
C GLU A 127 -3.98 -25.74 -0.74
N SER A 128 -4.08 -24.79 0.19
CA SER A 128 -5.22 -24.68 1.11
C SER A 128 -5.38 -25.91 2.01
N ALA A 129 -4.27 -26.57 2.35
CA ALA A 129 -4.27 -27.86 3.05
C ALA A 129 -4.91 -27.76 4.43
N ASN A 130 -5.99 -28.50 4.64
CA ASN A 130 -6.78 -28.46 5.88
C ASN A 130 -6.07 -29.18 7.02
N GLU A 131 -5.46 -30.33 6.74
CA GLU A 131 -4.69 -31.15 7.68
C GLU A 131 -3.48 -30.39 8.21
N CYS A 132 -2.83 -29.57 7.38
CA CYS A 132 -1.73 -28.71 7.81
C CYS A 132 -2.24 -27.61 8.75
N ALA A 133 -3.37 -26.96 8.41
CA ALA A 133 -3.96 -25.94 9.29
C ALA A 133 -4.41 -26.54 10.63
N TYR A 134 -4.88 -27.79 10.63
CA TYR A 134 -5.24 -28.52 11.84
C TYR A 134 -4.02 -28.84 12.69
N ALA A 135 -2.98 -29.43 12.10
CA ALA A 135 -1.74 -29.78 12.80
C ALA A 135 -1.03 -28.54 13.36
N VAL A 136 -1.00 -27.43 12.61
CA VAL A 136 -0.49 -26.12 13.09
C VAL A 136 -1.28 -25.64 14.32
N ALA A 137 -2.60 -25.75 14.29
CA ALA A 137 -3.44 -25.35 15.42
C ALA A 137 -3.24 -26.22 16.66
N GLU A 138 -3.08 -27.53 16.49
CA GLU A 138 -2.73 -28.45 17.56
C GLU A 138 -1.34 -28.17 18.13
N HIS A 139 -0.35 -27.92 17.28
CA HIS A 139 1.00 -27.57 17.71
C HIS A 139 1.02 -26.31 18.59
N ILE A 140 0.33 -25.25 18.16
CA ILE A 140 0.35 -23.95 18.86
C ILE A 140 -0.46 -23.97 20.15
N SER A 141 -1.64 -24.61 20.15
CA SER A 141 -2.61 -24.47 21.25
C SER A 141 -2.95 -25.79 21.96
N GLY A 142 -2.39 -26.91 21.51
CA GLY A 142 -2.67 -28.25 22.02
C GLY A 142 -4.04 -28.84 21.65
N SER A 143 -4.98 -28.03 21.14
CA SER A 143 -6.25 -28.51 20.60
C SER A 143 -6.95 -27.45 19.74
N ILE A 144 -7.83 -27.90 18.83
CA ILE A 144 -8.65 -27.00 18.00
C ILE A 144 -9.55 -26.09 18.84
N SER A 145 -10.10 -26.58 19.95
CA SER A 145 -10.95 -25.74 20.81
C SER A 145 -10.16 -24.56 21.42
N LYS A 146 -8.92 -24.81 21.86
CA LYS A 146 -8.04 -23.76 22.38
C LYS A 146 -7.58 -22.83 21.26
N PHE A 147 -7.23 -23.36 20.09
CA PHE A 147 -6.84 -22.54 18.95
C PHE A 147 -7.98 -21.64 18.48
N SER A 148 -9.22 -22.14 18.41
CA SER A 148 -10.38 -21.32 18.05
C SER A 148 -10.63 -20.21 19.07
N LYS A 149 -10.34 -20.41 20.36
CA LYS A 149 -10.36 -19.31 21.34
C LYS A 149 -9.31 -18.26 21.00
N LEU A 150 -8.07 -18.68 20.75
CA LEU A 150 -6.97 -17.80 20.33
C LEU A 150 -7.30 -17.02 19.05
N MET A 151 -7.95 -17.66 18.06
CA MET A 151 -8.44 -16.98 16.85
C MET A 151 -9.43 -15.87 17.17
N ASN A 152 -10.41 -16.13 18.05
CA ASN A 152 -11.41 -15.12 18.41
C ASN A 152 -10.82 -14.02 19.31
N GLU A 153 -9.84 -14.33 20.14
CA GLU A 153 -9.09 -13.36 20.95
C GLU A 153 -8.29 -12.42 20.04
N LYS A 154 -7.52 -12.96 19.09
CA LYS A 154 -6.80 -12.18 18.08
C LYS A 154 -7.75 -11.33 17.24
N ALA A 155 -8.87 -11.89 16.77
CA ALA A 155 -9.86 -11.12 16.02
C ALA A 155 -10.42 -9.95 16.84
N LYS A 156 -10.71 -10.16 18.13
CA LYS A 156 -11.18 -9.11 19.04
C LYS A 156 -10.11 -8.05 19.30
N GLU A 157 -8.85 -8.46 19.49
CA GLU A 157 -7.69 -7.56 19.64
C GLU A 157 -7.56 -6.62 18.44
N LEU A 158 -7.70 -7.16 17.22
CA LEU A 158 -7.69 -6.39 15.98
C LEU A 158 -8.94 -5.49 15.79
N GLY A 159 -9.93 -5.59 16.69
CA GLY A 159 -11.15 -4.78 16.66
C GLY A 159 -12.28 -5.34 15.81
N CYS A 160 -12.22 -6.63 15.43
CA CYS A 160 -13.33 -7.32 14.77
C CYS A 160 -14.51 -7.47 15.72
N LYS A 161 -15.74 -7.28 15.21
CA LYS A 161 -16.95 -7.23 16.07
C LYS A 161 -18.03 -8.21 15.68
N SER A 162 -17.95 -8.83 14.51
CA SER A 162 -19.06 -9.55 13.90
C SER A 162 -18.61 -10.84 13.22
N SER A 163 -17.49 -11.39 13.68
CA SER A 163 -16.91 -12.64 13.17
C SER A 163 -16.66 -13.60 14.32
N ARG A 164 -16.75 -14.90 14.02
CA ARG A 164 -16.48 -15.98 14.94
C ARG A 164 -15.83 -17.14 14.19
N PHE A 165 -14.73 -17.65 14.74
CA PHE A 165 -13.97 -18.77 14.18
C PHE A 165 -14.13 -20.00 15.07
N MET A 166 -14.41 -21.14 14.45
CA MET A 166 -14.63 -22.43 15.14
C MET A 166 -13.56 -23.47 14.83
N ASN A 167 -12.80 -23.29 13.75
CA ASN A 167 -11.72 -24.17 13.33
C ASN A 167 -10.66 -23.40 12.52
N PRO A 168 -9.43 -23.95 12.33
CA PRO A 168 -8.33 -23.24 11.66
C PRO A 168 -8.39 -23.30 10.13
N HIS A 169 -9.21 -24.19 9.56
CA HIS A 169 -9.20 -24.50 8.13
C HIS A 169 -10.38 -23.88 7.35
N GLY A 170 -11.46 -23.52 8.03
CA GLY A 170 -12.65 -22.92 7.44
C GLY A 170 -13.66 -23.92 6.87
N LEU A 171 -13.67 -25.17 7.36
CA LEU A 171 -14.76 -26.09 7.00
C LEU A 171 -16.07 -25.62 7.66
N PRO A 172 -17.24 -25.92 7.07
CA PRO A 172 -18.51 -25.39 7.55
C PRO A 172 -18.82 -25.77 9.01
N ASP A 173 -19.22 -24.77 9.78
CA ASP A 173 -19.78 -24.88 11.13
C ASP A 173 -20.73 -23.69 11.29
N GLU A 174 -21.93 -23.90 11.82
CA GLU A 174 -22.98 -22.86 11.94
C GLU A 174 -22.54 -21.65 12.77
N LYS A 175 -21.59 -21.83 13.67
CA LYS A 175 -21.01 -20.76 14.52
C LYS A 175 -19.74 -20.16 13.90
N HIS A 176 -19.35 -20.58 12.70
CA HIS A 176 -18.15 -20.10 12.01
C HIS A 176 -18.53 -19.14 10.88
N TYR A 177 -18.49 -17.85 11.16
CA TYR A 177 -18.90 -16.80 10.22
C TYR A 177 -17.99 -15.59 10.30
N VAL A 178 -17.95 -14.82 9.22
CA VAL A 178 -17.17 -13.59 9.13
C VAL A 178 -17.97 -12.48 8.44
N THR A 179 -17.50 -11.25 8.57
CA THR A 179 -17.93 -10.14 7.71
C THR A 179 -16.80 -9.70 6.79
N ALA A 180 -17.13 -9.05 5.66
CA ALA A 180 -16.10 -8.56 4.73
C ALA A 180 -15.20 -7.51 5.41
N LYS A 181 -15.79 -6.68 6.29
CA LYS A 181 -15.06 -5.69 7.07
C LYS A 181 -14.05 -6.32 8.03
N ASP A 182 -14.47 -7.31 8.81
CA ASP A 182 -13.59 -7.97 9.77
C ASP A 182 -12.48 -8.75 9.05
N MET A 183 -12.79 -9.41 7.93
CA MET A 183 -11.76 -10.06 7.11
C MET A 183 -10.79 -9.07 6.49
N ALA A 184 -11.22 -7.86 6.11
CA ALA A 184 -10.32 -6.81 5.64
C ALA A 184 -9.37 -6.33 6.75
N ILE A 185 -9.86 -6.22 7.99
CA ILE A 185 -9.04 -5.87 9.16
C ILE A 185 -8.01 -6.96 9.43
N ILE A 186 -8.43 -8.23 9.46
CA ILE A 186 -7.53 -9.38 9.65
C ILE A 186 -6.51 -9.46 8.52
N ALA A 187 -6.93 -9.28 7.28
CA ALA A 187 -6.07 -9.31 6.11
C ALA A 187 -5.03 -8.17 6.14
N LYS A 188 -5.42 -6.95 6.55
CA LYS A 188 -4.47 -5.85 6.75
C LYS A 188 -3.41 -6.22 7.78
N ALA A 189 -3.83 -6.68 8.97
CA ALA A 189 -2.91 -7.08 10.03
C ALA A 189 -1.98 -8.22 9.61
N ALA A 190 -2.51 -9.22 8.91
CA ALA A 190 -1.70 -10.31 8.37
C ALA A 190 -0.65 -9.80 7.37
N TYR A 191 -1.02 -8.85 6.52
CA TYR A 191 -0.12 -8.29 5.53
C TYR A 191 0.96 -7.38 6.12
N GLU A 192 0.79 -6.86 7.33
CA GLU A 192 1.86 -6.11 8.03
C GLU A 192 3.02 -7.02 8.45
N ASN A 193 2.77 -8.32 8.64
CA ASN A 193 3.81 -9.32 8.93
C ASN A 193 4.56 -9.74 7.65
N GLU A 194 5.89 -9.55 7.63
CA GLU A 194 6.71 -9.81 6.43
C GLU A 194 6.74 -11.27 6.02
N THR A 195 6.79 -12.19 6.99
CA THR A 195 6.76 -13.63 6.77
C THR A 195 5.44 -14.05 6.12
N PHE A 196 4.31 -13.54 6.62
CA PHE A 196 3.01 -13.76 5.99
C PHE A 196 2.97 -13.25 4.55
N ARG A 197 3.50 -12.03 4.28
CA ARG A 197 3.58 -11.49 2.91
C ARG A 197 4.35 -12.41 1.98
N ALA A 198 5.52 -12.88 2.42
CA ALA A 198 6.36 -13.79 1.65
C ALA A 198 5.61 -15.11 1.31
N ILE A 199 4.96 -15.72 2.30
CA ILE A 199 4.23 -16.98 2.12
C ILE A 199 3.03 -16.77 1.18
N CYS A 200 2.18 -15.78 1.44
CA CYS A 200 0.93 -15.59 0.68
C CYS A 200 1.17 -15.16 -0.79
N GLY A 201 2.28 -14.49 -1.07
CA GLY A 201 2.71 -14.09 -2.42
C GLY A 201 3.49 -15.15 -3.18
N THR A 202 3.82 -16.28 -2.55
CA THR A 202 4.59 -17.35 -3.20
C THR A 202 3.75 -18.10 -4.22
N LYS A 203 4.28 -18.23 -5.44
CA LYS A 203 3.60 -18.90 -6.57
C LYS A 203 3.71 -20.43 -6.51
N ARG A 204 4.86 -20.93 -6.08
CA ARG A 204 5.18 -22.36 -5.99
C ARG A 204 6.12 -22.61 -4.82
N TYR A 205 5.98 -23.77 -4.18
CA TYR A 205 6.87 -24.24 -3.14
C TYR A 205 7.01 -25.76 -3.24
N THR A 206 8.16 -26.29 -2.86
CA THR A 206 8.40 -27.74 -2.87
C THR A 206 8.79 -28.16 -1.46
N ILE A 207 7.98 -29.02 -0.87
CA ILE A 207 8.33 -29.67 0.40
C ILE A 207 9.30 -30.83 0.04
N PRO A 208 10.48 -30.92 0.68
CA PRO A 208 11.39 -32.04 0.47
C PRO A 208 10.76 -33.36 0.97
N PRO A 209 11.39 -34.52 0.69
CA PRO A 209 10.96 -35.78 1.30
C PRO A 209 10.86 -35.67 2.83
N THR A 210 9.83 -36.30 3.39
CA THR A 210 9.56 -36.33 4.84
C THR A 210 9.89 -37.71 5.41
N ASN A 211 9.67 -37.90 6.71
CA ASN A 211 9.80 -39.21 7.35
C ASN A 211 8.76 -40.25 6.86
N LYS A 212 7.69 -39.82 6.18
CA LYS A 212 6.62 -40.69 5.65
C LYS A 212 6.58 -40.71 4.12
N HIS A 213 6.91 -39.60 3.47
CA HIS A 213 6.89 -39.46 2.02
C HIS A 213 8.31 -39.41 1.44
N ARG A 214 8.70 -40.41 0.63
CA ARG A 214 10.03 -40.48 0.00
C ARG A 214 10.24 -39.49 -1.15
N GLU A 215 9.15 -38.98 -1.73
CA GLU A 215 9.18 -38.02 -2.83
C GLU A 215 8.85 -36.61 -2.35
N SER A 216 9.41 -35.61 -3.02
CA SER A 216 9.05 -34.20 -2.79
C SER A 216 7.59 -33.94 -3.14
N THR A 217 6.94 -33.09 -2.33
CA THR A 217 5.57 -32.61 -2.62
C THR A 217 5.64 -31.25 -3.30
N TYR A 218 5.23 -31.20 -4.57
CA TYR A 218 5.20 -29.96 -5.37
C TYR A 218 3.88 -29.24 -5.17
N MET A 219 3.95 -27.96 -4.82
CA MET A 219 2.77 -27.13 -4.55
C MET A 219 2.75 -25.90 -5.43
N VAL A 220 1.54 -25.49 -5.79
CA VAL A 220 1.28 -24.29 -6.58
C VAL A 220 0.16 -23.48 -5.93
N ASN A 221 0.24 -22.16 -6.04
CA ASN A 221 -0.77 -21.31 -5.46
C ASN A 221 -2.10 -21.39 -6.24
N HIS A 222 -3.20 -21.68 -5.55
CA HIS A 222 -4.54 -21.72 -6.14
C HIS A 222 -5.10 -20.36 -6.56
N HIS A 223 -4.47 -19.26 -6.16
CA HIS A 223 -4.93 -17.91 -6.48
C HIS A 223 -4.69 -17.56 -7.95
N LYS A 224 -5.73 -17.66 -8.79
CA LYS A 224 -5.63 -17.51 -10.25
C LYS A 224 -5.19 -16.13 -10.74
N MET A 225 -5.33 -15.09 -9.91
CA MET A 225 -4.77 -13.76 -10.23
C MET A 225 -3.26 -13.67 -10.04
N LEU A 226 -2.66 -14.59 -9.27
CA LEU A 226 -1.23 -14.63 -8.96
C LEU A 226 -0.50 -15.70 -9.79
N TYR A 227 -1.12 -16.88 -9.93
CA TYR A 227 -0.52 -18.03 -10.60
C TYR A 227 -1.52 -18.72 -11.53
N PRO A 228 -1.18 -18.94 -12.83
CA PRO A 228 -2.10 -19.48 -13.81
C PRO A 228 -2.08 -21.01 -13.77
N LYS A 229 -2.58 -21.63 -12.69
CA LYS A 229 -2.57 -23.11 -12.53
C LYS A 229 -3.25 -23.81 -13.71
N ASP A 230 -4.44 -23.35 -14.07
CA ASP A 230 -5.27 -23.96 -15.13
C ASP A 230 -5.61 -22.98 -16.27
N THR A 231 -5.43 -21.68 -16.05
CA THR A 231 -5.82 -20.62 -17.00
C THR A 231 -5.11 -19.32 -16.65
N ASP A 232 -4.78 -18.53 -17.67
CA ASP A 232 -4.20 -17.18 -17.57
C ASP A 232 -5.26 -16.05 -17.59
N ALA A 233 -6.54 -16.37 -17.85
CA ALA A 233 -7.61 -15.39 -18.01
C ALA A 233 -7.80 -14.46 -16.80
N TYR A 234 -7.41 -14.92 -15.60
CA TYR A 234 -7.57 -14.16 -14.36
C TYR A 234 -6.27 -13.54 -13.86
N LEU A 235 -5.13 -13.79 -14.52
CA LEU A 235 -3.86 -13.19 -14.12
C LEU A 235 -3.97 -11.67 -14.03
N TYR A 236 -3.41 -11.12 -12.96
CA TYR A 236 -3.41 -9.70 -12.72
C TYR A 236 -2.01 -9.28 -12.34
N ASP A 237 -1.38 -8.46 -13.18
CA ASP A 237 0.03 -8.08 -13.04
C ASP A 237 0.34 -7.41 -11.69
N TYR A 238 -0.64 -6.74 -11.10
CA TYR A 238 -0.51 -6.09 -9.81
C TYR A 238 -0.78 -7.02 -8.62
N CYS A 239 -1.23 -8.26 -8.81
CA CYS A 239 -1.53 -9.19 -7.72
C CYS A 239 -0.25 -9.69 -7.05
N ILE A 240 -0.20 -9.57 -5.73
CA ILE A 240 0.99 -9.90 -4.90
C ILE A 240 0.71 -10.95 -3.83
N GLY A 241 -0.49 -11.53 -3.81
CA GLY A 241 -0.85 -12.55 -2.83
C GLY A 241 -2.34 -12.58 -2.51
N GLY A 242 -2.75 -13.54 -1.70
CA GLY A 242 -4.13 -13.65 -1.23
C GLY A 242 -4.50 -15.05 -0.77
N LYS A 243 -5.79 -15.29 -0.57
CA LYS A 243 -6.35 -16.60 -0.26
C LYS A 243 -7.72 -16.78 -0.90
N THR A 244 -7.88 -17.90 -1.60
CA THR A 244 -9.16 -18.39 -2.12
C THR A 244 -9.88 -19.25 -1.09
N GLY A 245 -11.22 -19.33 -1.20
CA GLY A 245 -12.01 -20.31 -0.47
C GLY A 245 -13.32 -20.64 -1.17
N TYR A 246 -13.78 -21.88 -1.01
CA TYR A 246 -15.07 -22.33 -1.51
C TYR A 246 -15.63 -23.42 -0.60
N THR A 247 -16.92 -23.32 -0.30
CA THR A 247 -17.78 -24.42 0.15
C THR A 247 -19.18 -24.18 -0.42
N ASN A 248 -20.03 -25.21 -0.46
CA ASN A 248 -21.43 -25.03 -0.87
C ASN A 248 -22.15 -23.98 0.00
N ALA A 249 -21.84 -23.93 1.29
CA ALA A 249 -22.44 -22.97 2.22
C ALA A 249 -21.91 -21.53 2.05
N ALA A 250 -20.62 -21.37 1.74
CA ALA A 250 -19.99 -20.06 1.61
C ALA A 250 -20.21 -19.41 0.23
N GLY A 251 -20.33 -20.22 -0.83
CA GLY A 251 -20.02 -19.77 -2.18
C GLY A 251 -18.51 -19.54 -2.34
N ASN A 252 -18.11 -18.77 -3.35
CA ASN A 252 -16.71 -18.38 -3.53
C ASN A 252 -16.39 -17.21 -2.61
N THR A 253 -15.23 -17.31 -1.98
CA THR A 253 -14.67 -16.28 -1.10
C THR A 253 -13.25 -15.99 -1.56
N LEU A 254 -12.85 -14.74 -1.47
CA LEU A 254 -11.55 -14.30 -1.95
C LEU A 254 -11.04 -13.15 -1.10
N VAL A 255 -9.78 -13.24 -0.68
CA VAL A 255 -9.00 -12.09 -0.22
C VAL A 255 -7.82 -11.96 -1.17
N THR A 256 -7.62 -10.80 -1.74
CA THR A 256 -6.51 -10.53 -2.67
C THR A 256 -5.80 -9.27 -2.25
N TYR A 257 -4.48 -9.26 -2.41
CA TYR A 257 -3.65 -8.08 -2.32
C TYR A 257 -3.15 -7.72 -3.72
N ALA A 258 -3.14 -6.42 -4.02
CA ALA A 258 -2.53 -5.90 -5.23
C ALA A 258 -1.78 -4.61 -4.95
N GLN A 259 -0.67 -4.38 -5.65
CA GLN A 259 0.13 -3.18 -5.50
C GLN A 259 0.43 -2.55 -6.85
N LYS A 260 0.27 -1.22 -6.91
CA LYS A 260 0.59 -0.41 -8.07
C LYS A 260 0.98 0.99 -7.63
N ASP A 261 2.06 1.53 -8.21
CA ASP A 261 2.53 2.89 -7.96
C ASP A 261 2.71 3.21 -6.46
N GLY A 262 3.19 2.23 -5.68
CA GLY A 262 3.39 2.33 -4.22
C GLY A 262 2.12 2.17 -3.38
N MET A 263 0.92 2.14 -3.98
CA MET A 263 -0.34 1.90 -3.28
C MET A 263 -0.61 0.42 -3.16
N THR A 264 -0.82 -0.06 -1.95
CA THR A 264 -1.19 -1.45 -1.68
C THR A 264 -2.66 -1.54 -1.31
N LEU A 265 -3.45 -2.19 -2.17
CA LEU A 265 -4.87 -2.41 -1.96
C LEU A 265 -5.13 -3.86 -1.57
N LEU A 266 -6.14 -4.05 -0.72
CA LEU A 266 -6.72 -5.35 -0.40
C LEU A 266 -8.20 -5.37 -0.79
N ALA A 267 -8.63 -6.45 -1.41
CA ALA A 267 -10.03 -6.70 -1.75
C ALA A 267 -10.51 -7.96 -1.03
N VAL A 268 -11.72 -7.91 -0.46
CA VAL A 268 -12.40 -9.10 0.08
C VAL A 268 -13.73 -9.27 -0.64
N ILE A 269 -13.98 -10.47 -1.15
CA ILE A 269 -15.26 -10.93 -1.71
C ILE A 269 -15.80 -12.07 -0.84
N LEU A 270 -17.07 -11.96 -0.44
CA LEU A 270 -17.81 -13.03 0.24
C LEU A 270 -19.05 -13.40 -0.56
N ASN A 271 -19.37 -14.70 -0.59
CA ASN A 271 -20.53 -15.23 -1.29
C ASN A 271 -20.59 -14.82 -2.76
N GLY A 272 -19.46 -14.99 -3.46
CA GLY A 272 -19.34 -14.80 -4.89
C GLY A 272 -19.60 -16.08 -5.69
N SER A 273 -19.72 -15.92 -7.01
CA SER A 273 -19.91 -17.02 -7.95
C SER A 273 -18.77 -17.05 -8.95
N SER A 274 -18.24 -18.24 -9.24
CA SER A 274 -17.25 -18.44 -10.30
C SER A 274 -17.94 -18.39 -11.67
N PRO A 275 -17.33 -17.77 -12.70
CA PRO A 275 -16.04 -17.07 -12.68
C PRO A 275 -16.11 -15.61 -12.20
N GLN A 276 -17.32 -15.07 -12.03
CA GLN A 276 -17.59 -13.64 -11.87
C GLN A 276 -16.81 -12.97 -10.72
N TYR A 277 -16.60 -13.64 -9.59
CA TYR A 277 -15.86 -13.05 -8.45
C TYR A 277 -14.41 -12.65 -8.79
N TRP A 278 -13.77 -13.31 -9.77
CA TRP A 278 -12.44 -12.92 -10.26
C TRP A 278 -12.48 -11.58 -11.01
N ASN A 279 -13.45 -11.45 -11.92
CA ASN A 279 -13.64 -10.23 -12.71
C ASN A 279 -14.03 -9.05 -11.83
N GLU A 280 -14.91 -9.29 -10.86
CA GLU A 280 -15.32 -8.29 -9.86
C GLU A 280 -14.15 -7.84 -8.98
N THR A 281 -13.27 -8.77 -8.60
CA THR A 281 -12.06 -8.42 -7.82
C THR A 281 -11.10 -7.56 -8.64
N ARG A 282 -10.89 -7.89 -9.92
CA ARG A 282 -10.11 -7.03 -10.83
C ARG A 282 -10.73 -5.64 -10.97
N ALA A 283 -12.04 -5.56 -11.20
CA ALA A 283 -12.76 -4.29 -11.33
C ALA A 283 -12.64 -3.42 -10.07
N LEU A 284 -12.65 -4.02 -8.87
CA LEU A 284 -12.38 -3.30 -7.62
C LEU A 284 -10.97 -2.70 -7.61
N PHE A 285 -9.94 -3.48 -7.93
CA PHE A 285 -8.57 -2.97 -7.95
C PHE A 285 -8.36 -1.89 -9.01
N ASP A 286 -8.85 -2.10 -10.23
CA ASP A 286 -8.76 -1.11 -11.30
C ASP A 286 -9.46 0.19 -10.89
N PHE A 287 -10.65 0.10 -10.29
CA PHE A 287 -11.34 1.25 -9.71
C PHE A 287 -10.50 1.98 -8.65
N GLY A 288 -9.87 1.24 -7.73
CA GLY A 288 -8.99 1.80 -6.70
C GLY A 288 -7.83 2.57 -7.31
N PHE A 289 -7.03 1.90 -8.14
CA PHE A 289 -5.83 2.47 -8.74
C PHE A 289 -6.13 3.59 -9.73
N GLU A 290 -7.25 3.55 -10.45
CA GLU A 290 -7.61 4.60 -11.40
C GLU A 290 -8.10 5.88 -10.72
N ASN A 291 -8.82 5.75 -9.60
CA ASN A 291 -9.56 6.87 -9.03
C ASN A 291 -8.95 7.48 -7.78
N PHE A 292 -8.02 6.80 -7.11
CA PHE A 292 -7.41 7.25 -5.86
C PHE A 292 -5.89 7.41 -5.99
N ASN A 293 -5.30 8.23 -5.13
CA ASN A 293 -3.85 8.35 -4.99
C ASN A 293 -3.46 8.47 -3.52
N LEU A 294 -2.26 7.98 -3.21
CA LEU A 294 -1.57 8.28 -1.96
C LEU A 294 -1.12 9.75 -1.97
N CYS A 295 -1.29 10.41 -0.84
CA CYS A 295 -0.79 11.75 -0.58
C CYS A 295 0.13 11.67 0.65
N ASN A 296 1.43 11.88 0.44
CA ASN A 296 2.37 12.00 1.56
C ASN A 296 2.03 13.26 2.36
N VAL A 297 1.77 13.11 3.66
CA VAL A 297 1.35 14.21 4.52
C VAL A 297 2.48 15.23 4.69
N SER A 298 3.73 14.78 4.84
CA SER A 298 4.90 15.65 5.10
C SER A 298 5.14 16.66 3.98
N GLU A 299 4.94 16.28 2.71
CA GLU A 299 5.09 17.16 1.53
C GLU A 299 4.14 18.37 1.55
N TYR A 300 3.04 18.30 2.30
CA TYR A 300 2.09 19.41 2.46
C TYR A 300 2.40 20.30 3.68
N PHE A 301 3.32 19.88 4.56
CA PHE A 301 3.81 20.66 5.70
C PHE A 301 5.20 21.26 5.46
N GLU A 302 6.03 20.64 4.63
CA GLU A 302 7.32 21.21 4.22
C GLU A 302 7.14 22.33 3.19
N ALA A 303 7.13 23.56 3.71
CA ALA A 303 7.65 24.75 3.05
C ALA A 303 7.76 25.88 4.06
N ASP A 304 8.93 25.98 4.68
CA ASP A 304 9.45 27.26 5.15
C ASP A 304 10.94 27.36 4.79
N GLU A 305 11.24 27.54 3.50
CA GLU A 305 12.48 28.21 3.06
C GLU A 305 12.32 29.75 3.12
N SER A 306 11.36 30.25 3.91
CA SER A 306 11.18 31.68 4.19
C SER A 306 11.26 31.96 5.69
N TYR A 307 12.22 31.35 6.37
CA TYR A 307 12.74 31.93 7.60
C TYR A 307 13.66 33.08 7.18
N ASP A 308 13.24 34.30 7.49
CA ASP A 308 14.08 35.49 7.39
C ASP A 308 15.46 35.20 8.02
N GLU A 309 16.52 35.57 7.29
CA GLU A 309 17.91 35.60 7.73
C GLU A 309 18.12 36.62 8.87
N GLU A 310 17.47 36.44 10.02
CA GLU A 310 17.86 37.10 11.26
C GLU A 310 18.33 36.06 12.28
N LYS A 311 19.60 35.70 12.09
CA LYS A 311 20.61 35.63 13.15
C LYS A 311 20.27 34.70 14.34
N TYR A 312 20.71 33.44 14.24
CA TYR A 312 21.01 32.63 15.42
C TYR A 312 22.39 31.98 15.30
N ASP A 313 23.06 31.99 16.43
CA ASP A 313 24.45 31.63 16.72
C ASP A 313 24.90 30.28 16.13
N SER A 314 26.16 30.18 15.71
CA SER A 314 26.80 29.04 15.02
C SER A 314 26.96 27.77 15.87
N LEU A 315 26.23 27.67 16.98
CA LEU A 315 26.26 26.57 17.95
C LEU A 315 24.89 25.94 18.21
N ASN A 316 23.83 26.39 17.52
CA ASN A 316 22.47 25.89 17.78
C ASN A 316 21.95 25.09 16.57
N THR A 317 22.06 23.76 16.63
CA THR A 317 21.37 22.86 15.70
C THR A 317 19.88 22.88 16.02
N ASN A 318 19.15 23.86 15.48
CA ASN A 318 17.71 24.04 15.66
C ASN A 318 16.89 22.98 14.88
N ASP A 319 17.29 21.72 14.93
CA ASP A 319 16.48 20.64 14.38
C ASP A 319 15.20 20.52 15.21
N PRO A 320 14.01 20.56 14.57
CA PRO A 320 12.74 20.58 15.29
C PRO A 320 12.61 19.31 16.13
N TYR A 321 12.38 19.43 17.45
CA TYR A 321 12.24 18.29 18.38
C TYR A 321 11.13 17.27 18.01
N ALA A 322 10.21 17.67 17.12
CA ALA A 322 9.14 16.83 16.64
C ALA A 322 8.88 17.09 15.15
N GLN A 323 8.60 16.03 14.40
CA GLN A 323 8.22 16.09 13.00
C GLN A 323 7.00 15.20 12.73
N ILE A 324 6.30 15.47 11.63
CA ILE A 324 5.33 14.49 11.12
C ILE A 324 6.13 13.34 10.53
N ASP A 325 5.70 12.11 10.80
CA ASP A 325 6.28 10.91 10.19
C ASP A 325 6.39 11.12 8.66
N PRO A 326 7.61 11.15 8.10
CA PRO A 326 7.84 11.38 6.67
C PRO A 326 7.19 10.33 5.77
N GLN A 327 6.88 9.15 6.31
CA GLN A 327 6.22 8.06 5.59
C GLN A 327 4.70 8.09 5.73
N ALA A 328 4.13 9.02 6.52
CA ALA A 328 2.70 9.07 6.71
C ALA A 328 1.97 9.45 5.41
N GLN A 329 1.03 8.59 5.01
CA GLN A 329 0.23 8.77 3.81
C GLN A 329 -1.27 8.82 4.15
N ILE A 330 -2.02 9.54 3.30
CA ILE A 330 -3.49 9.50 3.30
C ILE A 330 -3.99 9.21 1.88
N ILE A 331 -5.20 8.68 1.76
CA ILE A 331 -5.85 8.48 0.47
C ILE A 331 -6.89 9.55 0.15
N LEU A 332 -6.79 10.11 -1.06
CA LEU A 332 -7.84 10.95 -1.62
C LEU A 332 -8.20 10.49 -3.04
N PRO A 333 -9.42 10.80 -3.51
CA PRO A 333 -9.71 10.71 -4.92
C PRO A 333 -8.77 11.62 -5.71
N LYS A 334 -8.26 11.16 -6.86
CA LYS A 334 -7.34 11.94 -7.71
C LYS A 334 -7.87 13.31 -8.12
N THR A 335 -9.18 13.53 -8.04
CA THR A 335 -9.79 14.83 -8.38
C THR A 335 -9.99 15.77 -7.19
N VAL A 336 -9.61 15.36 -5.98
CA VAL A 336 -9.74 16.10 -4.72
C VAL A 336 -8.35 16.58 -4.29
N ASN A 337 -8.22 17.87 -4.01
CA ASN A 337 -6.99 18.43 -3.47
C ASN A 337 -6.92 18.21 -1.94
N PHE A 338 -5.71 18.00 -1.42
CA PHE A 338 -5.42 17.80 0.00
C PHE A 338 -6.06 18.85 0.92
N SER A 339 -6.24 20.10 0.47
CA SER A 339 -6.95 21.19 1.18
C SER A 339 -8.34 20.84 1.71
N LYS A 340 -8.95 19.80 1.13
CA LYS A 340 -10.31 19.35 1.47
C LYS A 340 -10.33 18.33 2.60
N ALA A 341 -9.17 17.77 2.95
CA ALA A 341 -9.04 16.92 4.13
C ALA A 341 -9.20 17.76 5.40
N GLU A 342 -10.00 17.27 6.33
CA GLU A 342 -10.15 17.80 7.67
C GLU A 342 -9.26 16.99 8.62
N MET A 343 -8.51 17.67 9.49
CA MET A 343 -7.56 17.05 10.41
C MET A 343 -8.01 17.27 11.86
N GLN A 344 -7.91 16.22 12.67
CA GLN A 344 -8.09 16.26 14.12
C GLN A 344 -6.86 15.67 14.81
N ILE A 345 -6.42 16.28 15.92
CA ILE A 345 -5.27 15.80 16.69
C ILE A 345 -5.78 14.97 17.87
N GLY A 346 -5.25 13.77 18.05
CA GLY A 346 -5.45 12.90 19.20
C GLY A 346 -4.16 12.67 19.99
N TYR A 347 -4.29 12.41 21.28
CA TYR A 347 -3.17 12.13 22.21
C TYR A 347 -3.31 10.78 22.93
N ASP A 348 -4.40 10.06 22.70
CA ASP A 348 -4.71 8.81 23.39
C ASP A 348 -4.34 7.62 22.50
N ASN A 349 -3.92 6.50 23.11
CA ASN A 349 -3.54 5.24 22.43
C ASN A 349 -2.52 5.45 21.29
N LEU A 350 -1.48 6.23 21.58
CA LEU A 350 -0.40 6.51 20.64
C LEU A 350 0.57 5.33 20.57
N PRO A 351 1.17 5.06 19.39
CA PRO A 351 2.39 4.25 19.29
C PRO A 351 3.49 4.81 20.20
N ASP A 352 4.40 3.94 20.67
CA ASP A 352 5.41 4.29 21.69
C ASP A 352 6.32 5.47 21.30
N ASP A 353 6.55 5.67 20.00
CA ASP A 353 7.38 6.71 19.41
C ASP A 353 6.61 7.99 19.01
N ALA A 354 5.28 7.96 19.10
CA ALA A 354 4.42 9.05 18.69
C ALA A 354 4.08 10.00 19.85
N LEU A 355 4.27 11.30 19.62
CA LEU A 355 3.87 12.40 20.50
C LEU A 355 2.39 12.77 20.38
N ALA A 356 1.82 12.55 19.20
CA ALA A 356 0.41 12.79 18.87
C ALA A 356 0.07 12.08 17.56
N GLN A 357 -1.22 11.87 17.30
CA GLN A 357 -1.71 11.32 16.05
C GLN A 357 -2.65 12.30 15.37
N LEU A 358 -2.37 12.58 14.09
CA LEU A 358 -3.20 13.38 13.21
C LEU A 358 -4.16 12.45 12.47
N LYS A 359 -5.46 12.57 12.72
CA LYS A 359 -6.49 11.81 12.03
C LYS A 359 -7.09 12.65 10.91
N TYR A 360 -7.03 12.13 9.69
CA TYR A 360 -7.55 12.82 8.52
C TYR A 360 -8.91 12.26 8.10
N THR A 361 -9.81 13.16 7.73
CA THR A 361 -11.13 12.81 7.23
C THR A 361 -11.47 13.60 5.96
N TYR A 362 -12.27 13.00 5.09
CA TYR A 362 -12.89 13.70 3.97
C TYR A 362 -14.40 13.46 3.98
N GLY A 363 -15.15 14.51 4.34
CA GLY A 363 -16.55 14.38 4.71
C GLY A 363 -16.69 13.55 5.98
N LYS A 364 -17.29 12.35 5.87
CA LYS A 364 -17.45 11.41 7.00
C LYS A 364 -16.49 10.21 6.93
N ARG A 365 -15.59 10.19 5.94
CA ARG A 365 -14.68 9.05 5.70
C ARG A 365 -13.37 9.30 6.40
N ASN A 366 -12.88 8.31 7.13
CA ASN A 366 -11.48 8.24 7.50
C ASN A 366 -10.66 8.03 6.23
N ILE A 367 -9.59 8.79 6.05
CA ILE A 367 -8.71 8.72 4.88
C ILE A 367 -7.25 8.45 5.26
N GLY A 368 -6.98 8.17 6.53
CA GLY A 368 -5.64 7.84 7.05
C GLY A 368 -5.26 8.66 8.27
N THR A 369 -4.09 8.34 8.81
CA THR A 369 -3.52 8.96 9.99
C THR A 369 -2.05 9.30 9.75
N ALA A 370 -1.53 10.28 10.46
CA ALA A 370 -0.10 10.58 10.49
C ALA A 370 0.36 10.76 11.94
N ASN A 371 1.42 10.09 12.33
CA ASN A 371 1.99 10.29 13.66
C ASN A 371 2.90 11.52 13.66
N ILE A 372 2.94 12.22 14.79
CA ILE A 372 3.99 13.20 15.09
C ILE A 372 5.01 12.44 15.94
N ILE A 373 6.23 12.33 15.44
CA ILE A 373 7.32 11.57 16.07
C ILE A 373 8.39 12.53 16.61
N ARG A 374 9.17 12.09 17.61
CA ARG A 374 10.35 12.83 18.08
C ARG A 374 11.46 12.75 17.03
N THR A 375 12.21 13.82 16.87
CA THR A 375 13.47 13.79 16.12
C THR A 375 14.63 13.36 17.03
N HIS A 376 15.77 13.01 16.44
CA HIS A 376 16.97 12.61 17.18
C HIS A 376 17.70 13.78 17.88
N THR A 377 17.07 14.96 17.97
CA THR A 377 17.65 16.13 18.63
C THR A 377 17.80 15.89 20.14
N LEU A 378 19.04 15.89 20.62
CA LEU A 378 19.36 15.82 22.06
C LEU A 378 18.90 17.12 22.73
N ILE A 379 18.01 17.02 23.71
CA ILE A 379 17.70 18.17 24.59
C ILE A 379 18.83 18.24 25.63
N ASP A 380 19.63 19.30 25.59
CA ASP A 380 20.54 19.61 26.67
C ASP A 380 19.75 19.83 27.97
N LYS A 381 20.00 18.99 28.98
CA LYS A 381 19.47 19.17 30.33
C LYS A 381 20.26 20.25 31.05
N SER A 382 20.16 21.49 30.58
CA SER A 382 20.60 22.66 31.33
C SER A 382 19.66 23.82 31.05
N ASP A 383 18.62 23.93 31.88
CA ASP A 383 18.19 25.18 32.52
C ASP A 383 16.74 25.06 33.02
N GLY A 384 16.58 24.96 34.35
CA GLY A 384 15.30 25.30 35.00
C GLY A 384 14.89 24.47 36.22
N ILE A 385 15.60 24.65 37.33
CA ILE A 385 15.11 24.69 38.73
C ILE A 385 14.01 23.67 39.10
N VAL A 386 14.43 22.56 39.71
CA VAL A 386 13.59 21.71 40.54
C VAL A 386 13.55 22.34 41.94
N ASN A 387 12.40 22.90 42.32
CA ASN A 387 12.05 23.03 43.73
C ASN A 387 11.42 21.70 44.16
N ASP A 388 12.24 20.84 44.74
CA ASP A 388 11.77 19.64 45.41
C ASP A 388 11.41 20.00 46.86
N THR A 389 10.14 19.87 47.20
CA THR A 389 9.69 19.74 48.58
C THR A 389 8.75 18.55 48.62
N SER A 390 9.29 17.37 48.86
CA SER A 390 8.81 16.46 49.91
C SER A 390 9.75 15.26 50.02
N GLY A 391 10.48 15.21 51.13
CA GLY A 391 11.29 14.05 51.47
C GLY A 391 10.43 12.83 51.80
N ASN A 392 10.99 11.64 51.59
CA ASN A 392 11.20 10.75 52.72
C ASN A 392 12.33 9.74 52.48
N GLN A 393 12.95 9.41 53.59
CA GLN A 393 14.20 8.69 53.83
C GLN A 393 14.23 7.24 53.32
N GLN A 394 15.43 6.77 52.90
CA GLN A 394 16.05 5.62 53.57
C GLN A 394 17.56 5.60 53.37
N GLU A 395 18.26 5.33 54.48
CA GLU A 395 19.69 5.43 54.72
C GLU A 395 20.54 4.37 54.02
N THR A 396 21.75 4.81 53.69
CA THR A 396 22.98 4.07 53.39
C THR A 396 23.48 3.21 54.55
N LEU A 397 24.05 2.04 54.23
CA LEU A 397 25.26 1.52 54.88
C LEU A 397 26.21 0.92 53.84
N LEU A 398 27.41 1.49 53.79
CA LEU A 398 28.63 0.95 53.19
C LEU A 398 29.31 0.02 54.21
N ASP A 399 30.02 -1.01 53.76
CA ASP A 399 31.25 -1.44 54.43
C ASP A 399 32.26 -2.03 53.44
N ASP A 400 33.52 -1.70 53.70
CA ASP A 400 34.73 -1.90 52.92
C ASP A 400 35.35 -3.29 53.10
N SER A 401 36.18 -3.74 52.15
CA SER A 401 37.58 -4.11 52.46
C SER A 401 38.40 -4.51 51.22
N ASN A 402 39.57 -3.88 51.12
CA ASN A 402 40.72 -4.17 50.28
C ASN A 402 41.27 -5.60 50.45
N GLN A 403 41.90 -6.14 49.40
CA GLN A 403 43.31 -6.57 49.45
C GLN A 403 43.92 -6.82 48.05
N LEU A 404 45.12 -6.26 47.85
CA LEU A 404 46.04 -6.43 46.72
C LEU A 404 46.67 -7.83 46.67
N THR A 405 47.17 -8.26 45.50
CA THR A 405 48.61 -8.51 45.27
C THR A 405 48.93 -8.74 43.78
N ASP A 406 50.12 -8.25 43.41
CA ASP A 406 50.77 -8.20 42.10
C ASP A 406 51.08 -9.56 41.44
N ILE A 407 51.33 -9.56 40.12
CA ILE A 407 52.65 -9.84 39.52
C ILE A 407 52.66 -9.41 38.03
N LYS A 408 53.69 -8.64 37.69
CA LYS A 408 54.12 -8.18 36.36
C LYS A 408 54.66 -9.33 35.50
N THR A 409 54.59 -9.23 34.16
CA THR A 409 55.78 -8.96 33.33
C THR A 409 55.43 -8.60 31.89
N GLU A 410 56.17 -7.62 31.39
CA GLU A 410 56.22 -7.04 30.05
C GLU A 410 56.82 -8.03 29.02
N ASN A 411 56.53 -7.85 27.74
CA ASN A 411 57.56 -7.42 26.80
C ASN A 411 56.99 -6.93 25.47
N GLU A 412 57.67 -5.89 24.99
CA GLU A 412 57.39 -4.97 23.90
C GLU A 412 57.77 -5.50 22.50
N SER A 413 57.48 -4.63 21.52
CA SER A 413 58.26 -4.31 20.31
C SER A 413 57.98 -5.15 19.07
N GLU A 414 58.00 -4.63 17.84
CA GLU A 414 57.99 -3.29 17.23
C GLU A 414 57.92 -3.54 15.71
N GLY A 415 57.33 -2.61 14.94
CA GLY A 415 57.99 -2.07 13.75
C GLY A 415 57.87 -2.75 12.37
N LYS A 416 57.29 -1.95 11.44
CA LYS A 416 57.74 -1.63 10.07
C LYS A 416 57.54 -2.68 8.96
N SER A 417 56.78 -2.45 7.88
CA SER A 417 56.83 -1.47 6.76
C SER A 417 57.85 -1.79 5.66
N GLU A 418 57.35 -2.01 4.43
CA GLU A 418 57.91 -1.74 3.06
C GLU A 418 57.24 -2.75 2.09
N GLN A 419 56.44 -2.42 1.07
CA GLN A 419 56.51 -1.55 -0.12
C GLN A 419 57.40 -2.08 -1.28
N VAL A 420 56.71 -2.35 -2.41
CA VAL A 420 57.09 -2.26 -3.84
C VAL A 420 58.01 -3.36 -4.45
N ASP A 421 57.53 -4.09 -5.48
CA ASP A 421 57.95 -3.84 -6.88
C ASP A 421 57.25 -4.71 -7.95
N GLU A 422 57.09 -4.08 -9.13
CA GLU A 422 56.43 -4.52 -10.36
C GLU A 422 57.21 -5.58 -11.15
N LYS A 423 56.51 -6.37 -11.99
CA LYS A 423 56.87 -6.53 -13.42
C LYS A 423 55.74 -7.09 -14.29
N LYS A 424 55.72 -6.57 -15.54
CA LYS A 424 54.75 -6.64 -16.64
C LYS A 424 54.94 -7.81 -17.61
N GLU A 425 53.97 -7.90 -18.54
CA GLU A 425 53.95 -8.48 -19.92
C GLU A 425 53.21 -9.83 -20.08
N ASP A 426 52.35 -10.09 -21.09
CA ASP A 426 51.77 -9.28 -22.18
C ASP A 426 50.53 -10.00 -22.80
N LYS A 427 49.55 -9.20 -23.27
CA LYS A 427 48.56 -9.36 -24.38
C LYS A 427 47.91 -10.73 -24.76
N LYS A 428 46.56 -10.76 -24.78
CA LYS A 428 45.71 -10.64 -26.01
C LYS A 428 44.19 -10.79 -25.77
N SER A 429 43.43 -9.85 -26.37
CA SER A 429 42.00 -9.87 -26.78
C SER A 429 40.94 -9.95 -25.66
N GLY A 430 39.82 -9.24 -25.68
CA GLY A 430 39.23 -8.34 -26.67
C GLY A 430 38.21 -7.46 -25.96
N SER A 431 38.16 -6.20 -26.35
CA SER A 431 37.22 -5.19 -25.88
C SER A 431 35.79 -5.53 -26.26
N GLY A 432 34.89 -5.37 -25.31
CA GLY A 432 33.45 -5.32 -25.58
C GLY A 432 32.69 -5.59 -24.30
N ILE A 433 32.11 -4.53 -23.71
CA ILE A 433 30.87 -4.48 -22.90
C ILE A 433 30.94 -3.40 -21.80
N LEU A 434 32.13 -2.94 -21.38
CA LEU A 434 32.24 -1.98 -20.26
C LEU A 434 32.38 -0.48 -20.62
N ASP A 435 32.39 -0.12 -21.91
CA ASP A 435 32.37 1.28 -22.38
C ASP A 435 30.97 1.80 -22.78
N LYS A 436 29.88 1.12 -22.38
CA LYS A 436 28.52 1.45 -22.85
C LYS A 436 27.53 2.02 -21.83
N ILE A 437 27.94 2.41 -20.61
CA ILE A 437 26.97 2.95 -19.61
C ILE A 437 27.49 4.17 -18.85
N LYS A 438 28.18 5.10 -19.52
CA LYS A 438 28.23 6.51 -19.08
C LYS A 438 28.11 7.42 -20.30
N ASN A 439 27.25 8.44 -20.17
CA ASN A 439 26.80 9.42 -21.17
C ASN A 439 25.59 9.00 -22.02
N PHE A 440 24.44 8.84 -21.36
CA PHE A 440 23.15 9.04 -22.02
C PHE A 440 22.61 10.42 -21.61
N ASP A 441 23.18 11.46 -22.23
CA ASP A 441 22.70 12.83 -22.05
C ASP A 441 21.42 13.02 -22.88
N LEU A 442 20.28 12.86 -22.21
CA LEU A 442 18.95 13.01 -22.77
C LEU A 442 18.59 14.49 -22.99
N MET A 443 19.33 15.44 -22.39
CA MET A 443 19.00 16.86 -22.44
C MET A 443 19.54 17.57 -23.69
N ASP A 444 20.62 17.09 -24.29
CA ASP A 444 21.17 17.68 -25.51
C ASP A 444 20.41 17.28 -26.79
N LYS A 445 19.75 16.11 -26.81
CA LYS A 445 18.86 15.72 -27.93
C LYS A 445 17.50 16.41 -27.91
N VAL A 446 17.07 16.92 -26.76
CA VAL A 446 15.81 17.69 -26.64
C VAL A 446 16.01 19.16 -27.03
N ARG A 447 17.23 19.69 -26.88
CA ARG A 447 17.54 21.10 -27.18
C ARG A 447 17.75 21.38 -28.68
N ASN A 448 18.14 20.37 -29.46
CA ASN A 448 18.36 20.45 -30.90
C ASN A 448 17.28 19.70 -31.72
N PHE A 449 16.06 19.56 -31.18
CA PHE A 449 14.93 19.02 -31.93
C PHE A 449 14.44 20.05 -32.95
N ASP A 450 15.00 20.00 -34.16
CA ASP A 450 14.64 20.88 -35.26
C ASP A 450 13.28 20.49 -35.85
N ILE A 451 12.26 21.17 -35.35
CA ILE A 451 10.86 21.07 -35.81
C ILE A 451 10.77 21.35 -37.32
N GLY A 452 11.65 22.20 -37.88
CA GLY A 452 11.69 22.50 -39.32
C GLY A 452 12.07 21.29 -40.17
N LYS A 453 12.99 20.45 -39.68
CA LYS A 453 13.44 19.22 -40.35
C LYS A 453 12.39 18.11 -40.32
N VAL A 454 11.55 18.09 -39.29
CA VAL A 454 10.39 17.19 -39.20
C VAL A 454 9.31 17.63 -40.19
N PHE A 455 9.03 18.93 -40.31
CA PHE A 455 8.07 19.45 -41.29
C PHE A 455 8.55 19.32 -42.75
N SER A 456 9.85 19.44 -43.03
CA SER A 456 10.39 19.21 -44.38
C SER A 456 10.26 17.75 -44.82
N ASN A 457 10.54 16.80 -43.92
CA ASN A 457 10.41 15.36 -44.21
C ASN A 457 8.94 14.94 -44.40
N ILE A 458 8.00 15.56 -43.66
CA ILE A 458 6.55 15.35 -43.86
C ILE A 458 6.12 15.96 -45.21
N ALA A 459 6.61 17.14 -45.58
CA ALA A 459 6.28 17.78 -46.85
C ALA A 459 6.81 16.99 -48.07
N ASP A 460 8.01 16.43 -47.98
CA ASP A 460 8.58 15.57 -49.04
C ASP A 460 7.88 14.21 -49.12
N TRP A 461 7.40 13.67 -47.99
CA TRP A 461 6.51 12.50 -47.97
C TRP A 461 5.17 12.79 -48.66
N PHE A 462 4.57 13.96 -48.43
CA PHE A 462 3.34 14.40 -49.09
C PHE A 462 3.52 14.65 -50.60
N LYS A 463 4.67 15.15 -51.05
CA LYS A 463 4.98 15.33 -52.49
C LYS A 463 5.07 14.02 -53.27
N ASN A 464 5.41 12.92 -52.61
CA ASN A 464 5.53 11.61 -53.23
C ASN A 464 4.25 10.76 -53.16
N LEU A 465 3.20 11.23 -52.48
CA LEU A 465 1.87 10.62 -52.53
C LEU A 465 1.13 11.07 -53.81
N LYS A 466 1.25 10.29 -54.89
CA LYS A 466 0.32 10.41 -56.03
C LYS A 466 -1.00 9.72 -55.69
N PHE A 467 -1.87 10.43 -54.98
CA PHE A 467 -3.29 10.08 -54.86
C PHE A 467 -4.14 11.24 -55.35
N GLU A 468 -4.97 10.99 -56.37
CA GLU A 468 -6.01 11.93 -56.81
C GLU A 468 -7.13 11.96 -55.77
N PHE A 469 -6.95 12.75 -54.72
CA PHE A 469 -8.04 13.07 -53.80
C PHE A 469 -8.88 14.20 -54.38
N SER A 470 -10.18 13.98 -54.45
CA SER A 470 -11.17 15.06 -54.53
C SER A 470 -10.88 16.10 -53.44
N LEU A 471 -10.93 17.40 -53.78
CA LEU A 471 -10.69 18.51 -52.85
C LEU A 471 -11.49 18.35 -51.53
N LYS A 472 -12.67 17.71 -51.61
CA LYS A 472 -13.51 17.40 -50.44
C LYS A 472 -12.86 16.40 -49.47
N SER A 473 -12.17 15.39 -49.98
CA SER A 473 -11.52 14.36 -49.17
C SER A 473 -10.30 14.90 -48.43
N VAL A 474 -9.54 15.79 -49.07
CA VAL A 474 -8.40 16.49 -48.45
C VAL A 474 -8.88 17.40 -47.31
N ILE A 475 -9.95 18.16 -47.53
CA ILE A 475 -10.52 19.04 -46.50
C ILE A 475 -11.01 18.23 -45.29
N ILE A 476 -11.64 17.06 -45.51
CA ILE A 476 -12.10 16.18 -44.42
C ILE A 476 -10.90 15.63 -43.64
N ALA A 477 -9.86 15.14 -44.31
CA ALA A 477 -8.67 14.60 -43.66
C ALA A 477 -7.95 15.66 -42.82
N VAL A 478 -7.77 16.87 -43.35
CA VAL A 478 -7.16 18.00 -42.63
C VAL A 478 -8.01 18.41 -41.43
N SER A 479 -9.34 18.41 -41.56
CA SER A 479 -10.25 18.72 -40.45
C SER A 479 -10.16 17.69 -39.33
N ILE A 480 -10.05 16.40 -39.65
CA ILE A 480 -9.88 15.32 -38.66
C ILE A 480 -8.56 15.46 -37.91
N VAL A 481 -7.46 15.70 -38.64
CA VAL A 481 -6.15 15.92 -38.02
C VAL A 481 -6.17 17.14 -37.10
N PHE A 482 -6.82 18.23 -37.53
CA PHE A 482 -6.94 19.44 -36.72
C PHE A 482 -7.73 19.20 -35.42
N VAL A 483 -8.81 18.41 -35.47
CA VAL A 483 -9.58 18.03 -34.28
C VAL A 483 -8.76 17.17 -33.32
N ILE A 484 -7.98 16.21 -33.84
CA ILE A 484 -7.11 15.35 -33.01
C ILE A 484 -6.03 16.18 -32.33
N VAL A 485 -5.36 17.06 -33.07
CA VAL A 485 -4.33 17.96 -32.52
C VAL A 485 -4.94 18.91 -31.48
N PHE A 486 -6.12 19.45 -31.75
CA PHE A 486 -6.84 20.31 -30.81
C PHE A 486 -7.24 19.56 -29.51
N MET A 487 -7.68 18.31 -29.61
CA MET A 487 -7.97 17.44 -28.46
C MET A 487 -6.72 17.15 -27.62
N ILE A 488 -5.57 16.91 -28.27
CA ILE A 488 -4.28 16.72 -27.57
C ILE A 488 -3.86 18.00 -26.84
N ILE A 489 -3.97 19.15 -27.48
CA ILE A 489 -3.66 20.46 -26.86
C ILE A 489 -4.58 20.71 -25.67
N LEU A 490 -5.89 20.45 -25.79
CA LEU A 490 -6.84 20.55 -24.68
C LEU A 490 -6.49 19.63 -23.52
N LYS A 491 -6.08 18.38 -23.80
CA LYS A 491 -5.65 17.43 -22.76
C LYS A 491 -4.40 17.94 -22.02
N VAL A 492 -3.40 18.41 -22.75
CA VAL A 492 -2.16 18.97 -22.17
C VAL A 492 -2.46 20.24 -21.36
N LEU A 493 -3.31 21.14 -21.85
CA LEU A 493 -3.74 22.33 -21.12
C LEU A 493 -4.56 21.95 -19.88
N PHE A 494 -5.39 20.90 -19.94
CA PHE A 494 -6.15 20.42 -18.80
C PHE A 494 -5.25 19.82 -17.72
N GLU A 495 -4.28 18.97 -18.10
CA GLU A 495 -3.29 18.40 -17.19
C GLU A 495 -2.38 19.48 -16.58
N LYS A 496 -1.82 20.39 -17.38
CA LYS A 496 -0.99 21.49 -16.87
C LYS A 496 -1.79 22.45 -15.98
N SER A 497 -3.03 22.79 -16.37
CA SER A 497 -3.88 23.64 -15.54
C SER A 497 -4.32 22.93 -14.25
N TYR A 498 -4.45 21.61 -14.24
CA TYR A 498 -4.69 20.82 -13.04
C TYR A 498 -3.48 20.87 -12.08
N VAL A 499 -2.27 20.67 -12.60
CA VAL A 499 -1.02 20.80 -11.83
C VAL A 499 -0.84 22.23 -11.28
N ILE A 500 -1.14 23.26 -12.08
CA ILE A 500 -1.09 24.66 -11.63
C ILE A 500 -2.15 24.94 -10.56
N ARG A 501 -3.38 24.43 -10.71
CA ARG A 501 -4.44 24.56 -9.69
C ARG A 501 -4.07 23.84 -8.38
N GLN A 502 -3.41 22.68 -8.46
CA GLN A 502 -2.83 21.97 -7.32
C GLN A 502 -1.76 22.83 -6.62
N LYS A 503 -0.80 23.40 -7.36
CA LYS A 503 0.22 24.30 -6.80
C LYS A 503 -0.38 25.55 -6.13
N ILE A 504 -1.36 26.20 -6.76
CA ILE A 504 -2.05 27.38 -6.21
C ILE A 504 -2.89 27.02 -4.97
N ALA A 505 -3.54 25.86 -4.97
CA ALA A 505 -4.28 25.36 -3.81
C ALA A 505 -3.33 25.03 -2.65
N ASN A 506 -2.19 24.40 -2.93
CA ASN A 506 -1.15 24.10 -1.94
C ASN A 506 -0.57 25.39 -1.35
N TYR A 507 -0.33 26.42 -2.16
CA TYR A 507 0.04 27.75 -1.67
C TYR A 507 -1.02 28.37 -0.74
N ARG A 508 -2.31 28.26 -1.09
CA ARG A 508 -3.41 28.74 -0.22
C ARG A 508 -3.55 27.92 1.07
N ASN A 509 -3.22 26.63 1.04
CA ASN A 509 -3.19 25.77 2.22
C ASN A 509 -2.07 26.15 3.17
N ARG A 510 -0.86 26.40 2.65
CA ARG A 510 0.27 26.95 3.44
C ARG A 510 -0.16 28.22 4.18
N LYS A 511 -0.91 29.11 3.52
CA LYS A 511 -1.45 30.34 4.14
C LYS A 511 -2.53 30.10 5.21
N ARG A 512 -3.32 29.03 5.11
CA ARG A 512 -4.36 28.67 6.10
C ARG A 512 -3.78 27.90 7.29
N ALA A 513 -2.87 26.98 7.05
CA ALA A 513 -2.09 26.28 8.08
C ALA A 513 -1.31 27.29 8.94
N ARG A 514 -0.71 28.33 8.34
CA ARG A 514 -0.11 29.47 9.06
C ARG A 514 -1.06 30.10 10.09
N LYS A 515 -2.34 30.31 9.77
CA LYS A 515 -3.32 30.87 10.73
C LYS A 515 -3.61 29.93 11.90
N GLN A 516 -3.61 28.62 11.66
CA GLN A 516 -3.87 27.62 12.71
C GLN A 516 -2.64 27.38 13.60
N TYR A 517 -1.44 27.41 13.03
CA TYR A 517 -0.18 27.30 13.79
C TYR A 517 0.04 28.51 14.71
N ILE A 518 -0.34 29.72 14.27
CA ILE A 518 -0.33 30.93 15.11
C ILE A 518 -1.28 30.78 16.31
N VAL A 519 -2.46 30.16 16.13
CA VAL A 519 -3.41 29.89 17.22
C VAL A 519 -2.84 28.88 18.24
N ILE A 520 -2.07 27.89 17.79
CA ILE A 520 -1.37 26.93 18.67
C ILE A 520 -0.26 27.64 19.48
N ARG A 521 0.48 28.56 18.86
CA ARG A 521 1.49 29.37 19.54
C ARG A 521 0.87 30.33 20.57
N ASP A 522 -0.23 30.99 20.22
CA ASP A 522 -0.87 32.01 21.06
C ASP A 522 -1.70 31.39 22.21
N SER A 523 -2.30 30.20 22.01
CA SER A 523 -2.94 29.45 23.10
C SER A 523 -1.96 28.95 24.16
N ARG A 524 -0.69 28.70 23.78
CA ARG A 524 0.40 28.39 24.72
C ARG A 524 0.90 29.64 25.46
N ARG A 525 0.93 30.81 24.82
CA ARG A 525 1.24 32.10 25.48
C ARG A 525 0.17 32.52 26.49
N SER A 526 -1.12 32.35 26.18
CA SER A 526 -2.21 32.74 27.11
C SER A 526 -2.29 31.85 28.35
N ARG A 527 -1.95 30.55 28.24
CA ARG A 527 -1.85 29.63 29.39
C ARG A 527 -0.64 29.91 30.30
N ARG A 528 0.51 30.35 29.75
CA ARG A 528 1.66 30.82 30.55
C ARG A 528 1.39 32.15 31.25
N GLY A 529 0.59 33.04 30.64
CA GLY A 529 0.20 34.32 31.25
C GLY A 529 -0.79 34.19 32.42
N ARG A 530 -1.68 33.19 32.40
CA ARG A 530 -2.65 32.92 33.48
C ARG A 530 -2.06 32.20 34.70
N ARG A 531 -0.88 31.58 34.58
CA ARG A 531 -0.15 30.97 35.71
C ARG A 531 0.81 31.94 36.41
N ARG A 532 0.93 33.19 35.92
CA ARG A 532 1.80 34.24 36.46
C ARG A 532 1.03 35.47 36.98
N ARG A 533 -0.28 35.35 37.19
CA ARG A 533 -1.10 36.37 37.86
C ARG A 533 -1.76 35.80 39.08
#